data_AF-A0A818AEB7-F1
#
_entry.id   AF-A0A818AEB7-F1
#
_cell.length_a   1.000
_cell.length_b   1.000
_cell.length_c   1.000
_cell.angle_alpha   90.00
_cell.angle_beta   90.00
_cell.angle_gamma   90.00
#
_symmetry.space_group_name_H-M   'P 1'
#
loop_
_entity.id
_entity.type
_entity.pdbx_description
1 polymer ?
#
loop_
_entity_poly.entity_id
_entity_poly.type
_entity_poly.pdbx_seq_one_letter_code
_entity_poly.pdbx_strand_id
1 'polypeptide(L)'
;YQECGCVSPLQWSARSVVLPGTNTRIEAPLCNFTDTCYLKATVRISKTTSIWNYFCSDCLQECSTVSFTVTPSSVAAPSLPYAYITKTFVESLSIPLPSNWSTDWLYEVQNNFVSLEVVCESTQVENYTQQASLSPVDVLSNVGGQTGLWIGISFLSVMEFIEMLYRILRYEFHIIRRAITNKLYMNNTIK
;
A
#
# COMPACT_ATOMS: atom_id res chain seq x y z
N TYR A 1 -18.94 -7.68 23.76
CA TYR A 1 -18.19 -8.23 24.91
C TYR A 1 -18.28 -7.37 26.17
N GLN A 2 -17.82 -6.11 26.22
CA GLN A 2 -17.78 -5.32 27.47
C GLN A 2 -19.13 -5.16 28.21
N GLU A 3 -20.25 -5.00 27.50
CA GLU A 3 -21.58 -4.85 28.14
C GLU A 3 -22.25 -6.20 28.51
N CYS A 4 -22.19 -7.21 27.63
CA CYS A 4 -22.95 -8.47 27.80
C CYS A 4 -22.08 -9.73 27.99
N GLY A 5 -20.74 -9.60 28.07
CA GLY A 5 -19.81 -10.72 28.28
C GLY A 5 -19.70 -11.75 27.15
N CYS A 6 -20.36 -11.51 26.01
CA CYS A 6 -20.46 -12.47 24.91
C CYS A 6 -20.15 -11.84 23.54
N VAL A 7 -19.99 -12.71 22.53
CA VAL A 7 -19.68 -12.36 21.14
C VAL A 7 -20.87 -12.62 20.23
N SER A 8 -21.03 -11.79 19.19
CA SER A 8 -22.10 -11.95 18.21
C SER A 8 -22.03 -13.33 17.54
N PRO A 9 -23.13 -14.10 17.51
CA PRO A 9 -23.19 -15.38 16.82
C PRO A 9 -22.96 -15.27 15.30
N LEU A 10 -23.19 -14.09 14.71
CA LEU A 10 -22.91 -13.83 13.29
C LEU A 10 -21.42 -13.67 12.99
N GLN A 11 -20.61 -13.43 14.01
CA GLN A 11 -19.15 -13.32 13.90
C GLN A 11 -18.47 -14.62 14.34
N TRP A 12 -19.07 -15.77 14.00
CA TRP A 12 -18.66 -17.12 14.41
C TRP A 12 -17.17 -17.48 14.22
N SER A 13 -16.48 -16.80 13.29
CA SER A 13 -15.03 -16.92 13.08
C SER A 13 -14.19 -16.28 14.20
N ALA A 14 -14.77 -15.39 15.00
CA ALA A 14 -14.14 -14.72 16.14
C ALA A 14 -14.46 -15.44 17.46
N ARG A 15 -13.91 -16.64 17.67
CA ARG A 15 -13.94 -17.31 19.01
C ARG A 15 -13.10 -16.59 20.07
N SER A 16 -12.38 -15.57 19.65
CA SER A 16 -11.58 -14.72 20.52
C SER A 16 -11.74 -13.27 20.11
N VAL A 17 -11.87 -12.39 21.09
CA VAL A 17 -11.87 -10.94 20.89
C VAL A 17 -10.57 -10.39 21.42
N VAL A 18 -9.94 -9.51 20.65
CA VAL A 18 -8.86 -8.65 21.13
C VAL A 18 -9.47 -7.27 21.35
N LEU A 19 -9.38 -6.76 22.58
CA LEU A 19 -9.88 -5.42 22.87
C LEU A 19 -8.90 -4.37 22.31
N PRO A 20 -9.41 -3.26 21.76
CA PRO A 20 -8.56 -2.19 21.24
C PRO A 20 -7.62 -1.67 22.35
N GLY A 21 -6.32 -1.58 22.03
CA GLY A 21 -5.28 -1.17 22.98
C GLY A 21 -4.73 -2.29 23.88
N THR A 22 -5.15 -3.54 23.69
CA THR A 22 -4.63 -4.70 24.44
C THR A 22 -4.16 -5.81 23.51
N ASN A 23 -3.13 -6.55 23.90
CA ASN A 23 -2.70 -7.77 23.20
C ASN A 23 -3.31 -9.05 23.81
N THR A 24 -4.23 -8.90 24.76
CA THR A 24 -4.83 -10.04 25.47
C THR A 24 -5.96 -10.61 24.63
N ARG A 25 -5.80 -11.86 24.22
CA ARG A 25 -6.84 -12.64 23.55
C ARG A 25 -7.85 -13.11 24.59
N ILE A 26 -9.08 -12.63 24.49
CA ILE A 26 -10.16 -13.03 25.39
C ILE A 26 -11.05 -14.04 24.68
N GLU A 27 -11.10 -15.26 25.22
CA GLU A 27 -12.07 -16.27 24.78
C GLU A 27 -13.42 -15.96 25.44
N ALA A 28 -14.45 -15.89 24.61
CA ALA A 28 -15.76 -15.45 25.03
C ALA A 28 -16.84 -16.33 24.41
N PRO A 29 -17.89 -16.70 25.16
CA PRO A 29 -18.98 -17.50 24.63
C PRO A 29 -19.82 -16.70 23.62
N LEU A 30 -20.49 -17.43 22.73
CA LEU A 30 -21.45 -16.86 21.78
C LEU A 30 -22.70 -16.39 22.55
N CYS A 31 -23.19 -15.19 22.24
CA CYS A 31 -24.45 -14.70 22.79
C CYS A 31 -25.62 -15.53 22.26
N ASN A 32 -26.67 -15.72 23.08
CA ASN A 32 -27.93 -16.26 22.60
C ASN A 32 -28.74 -15.14 21.90
N PHE A 33 -29.43 -15.48 20.80
CA PHE A 33 -30.26 -14.53 20.06
C PHE A 33 -31.47 -14.03 20.87
N THR A 34 -31.91 -14.80 21.86
CA THR A 34 -33.05 -14.47 22.72
C THR A 34 -32.68 -13.58 23.91
N ASP A 35 -31.39 -13.35 24.17
CA ASP A 35 -30.96 -12.54 25.29
C ASP A 35 -31.31 -11.06 25.09
N THR A 36 -32.03 -10.50 26.06
CA THR A 36 -32.45 -9.09 26.01
C THR A 36 -31.27 -8.11 26.03
N CYS A 37 -30.15 -8.49 26.66
CA CYS A 37 -28.90 -7.72 26.64
C CYS A 37 -28.34 -7.62 25.21
N TYR A 38 -28.26 -8.76 24.50
CA TYR A 38 -27.75 -8.83 23.13
C TYR A 38 -28.62 -8.02 22.16
N LEU A 39 -29.95 -8.14 22.26
CA LEU A 39 -30.88 -7.38 21.42
C LEU A 39 -30.74 -5.87 21.61
N LYS A 40 -30.59 -5.40 22.86
CA LYS A 40 -30.37 -3.97 23.14
C LYS A 40 -29.00 -3.50 22.64
N ALA A 41 -27.97 -4.31 22.83
CA ALA A 41 -26.61 -4.01 22.40
C ALA A 41 -26.50 -3.92 20.86
N THR A 42 -27.12 -4.84 20.12
CA THR A 42 -27.09 -4.83 18.65
C THR A 42 -27.81 -3.61 18.06
N VAL A 43 -28.97 -3.23 18.60
CA VAL A 43 -29.69 -2.02 18.20
C VAL A 43 -28.90 -0.75 18.54
N ARG A 44 -28.22 -0.73 19.70
CA ARG A 44 -27.34 0.38 20.07
C ARG A 44 -26.16 0.49 19.12
N ILE A 45 -25.47 -0.61 18.82
CA ILE A 45 -24.32 -0.63 17.90
C ILE A 45 -24.75 -0.24 16.48
N SER A 46 -25.90 -0.72 15.98
CA SER A 46 -26.36 -0.40 14.62
C SER A 46 -26.77 1.06 14.44
N LYS A 47 -27.32 1.69 15.49
CA LYS A 47 -27.73 3.11 15.46
C LYS A 47 -26.58 4.08 15.76
N THR A 48 -25.52 3.60 16.39
CA THR A 48 -24.44 4.47 16.87
C THR A 48 -23.26 4.44 15.91
N THR A 49 -23.29 5.33 14.92
CA THR A 49 -22.12 5.62 14.05
C THR A 49 -20.91 6.13 14.83
N SER A 50 -21.08 6.63 16.05
CA SER A 50 -19.98 7.16 16.88
C SER A 50 -19.08 6.09 17.50
N ILE A 51 -19.52 4.84 17.65
CA ILE A 51 -18.65 3.76 18.18
C ILE A 51 -17.51 3.47 17.21
N TRP A 52 -17.80 3.47 15.90
CA TRP A 52 -16.78 3.34 14.86
C TRP A 52 -15.79 4.49 14.88
N ASN A 53 -16.27 5.73 15.02
CA ASN A 53 -15.39 6.89 15.13
C ASN A 53 -14.58 6.92 16.43
N TYR A 54 -15.10 6.36 17.53
CA TYR A 54 -14.41 6.35 18.83
C TYR A 54 -13.35 5.24 18.93
N PHE A 55 -13.62 4.05 18.39
CA PHE A 55 -12.70 2.91 18.46
C PHE A 55 -11.85 2.71 17.20
N CYS A 56 -12.23 3.30 16.07
CA CYS A 56 -11.53 3.18 14.79
C CYS A 56 -11.14 4.54 14.18
N SER A 57 -10.96 5.58 15.01
CA SER A 57 -10.37 6.86 14.56
C SER A 57 -8.95 6.69 14.00
N ASP A 58 -8.18 5.80 14.62
CA ASP A 58 -6.75 5.60 14.35
C ASP A 58 -6.48 4.20 13.78
N CYS A 59 -7.46 3.64 13.08
CA CYS A 59 -7.27 2.38 12.36
C CYS A 59 -6.28 2.65 11.20
N LEU A 60 -5.00 2.36 11.45
CA LEU A 60 -3.95 2.42 10.44
C LEU A 60 -4.34 1.49 9.28
N GLN A 61 -4.23 2.01 8.06
CA GLN A 61 -4.39 1.17 6.89
C GLN A 61 -3.23 0.17 6.83
N GLU A 62 -3.55 -1.08 6.55
CA GLU A 62 -2.56 -2.14 6.39
C GLU A 62 -1.65 -1.83 5.19
N CYS A 63 -0.33 -1.94 5.40
CA CYS A 63 0.65 -1.66 4.35
C CYS A 63 0.66 -2.68 3.21
N SER A 64 0.10 -3.87 3.43
CA SER A 64 -0.01 -4.93 2.44
C SER A 64 -1.39 -5.55 2.55
N THR A 65 -2.13 -5.53 1.45
CA THR A 65 -3.46 -6.11 1.34
C THR A 65 -3.56 -6.88 0.03
N VAL A 66 -4.31 -7.98 0.07
CA VAL A 66 -4.61 -8.79 -1.11
C VAL A 66 -6.12 -8.69 -1.35
N SER A 67 -6.49 -8.03 -2.44
CA SER A 67 -7.88 -7.87 -2.87
C SER A 67 -8.17 -8.74 -4.08
N PHE A 68 -9.31 -9.43 -4.07
CA PHE A 68 -9.80 -10.22 -5.19
C PHE A 68 -10.98 -9.50 -5.84
N THR A 69 -10.87 -9.18 -7.13
CA THR A 69 -12.00 -8.69 -7.93
C THR A 69 -12.81 -9.87 -8.41
N VAL A 70 -14.07 -9.96 -8.01
CA VAL A 70 -14.96 -11.06 -8.38
C VAL A 70 -15.91 -10.60 -9.48
N THR A 71 -15.90 -11.30 -10.62
CA THR A 71 -16.81 -11.11 -11.74
C THR A 71 -17.88 -12.21 -11.74
N PRO A 72 -19.05 -11.99 -11.15
CA PRO A 72 -20.07 -13.02 -11.05
C PRO A 72 -20.69 -13.28 -12.43
N SER A 73 -20.82 -14.57 -12.78
CA SER A 73 -21.61 -15.01 -13.91
C SER A 73 -22.53 -16.14 -13.46
N SER A 74 -23.74 -16.19 -14.03
CA SER A 74 -24.76 -17.17 -13.65
C SER A 74 -25.43 -17.72 -14.90
N VAL A 75 -25.63 -19.04 -14.92
CA VAL A 75 -26.38 -19.75 -15.96
C VAL A 75 -27.43 -20.63 -15.29
N ALA A 76 -28.56 -20.84 -15.98
CA ALA A 76 -29.57 -21.78 -15.50
C ALA A 76 -28.96 -23.19 -15.41
N ALA A 77 -29.01 -23.77 -14.21
CA ALA A 77 -28.50 -25.10 -13.92
C ALA A 77 -29.50 -25.82 -13.00
N PRO A 78 -29.60 -27.16 -13.06
CA PRO A 78 -28.91 -28.05 -14.00
C PRO A 78 -29.63 -28.12 -15.36
N SER A 79 -28.89 -28.46 -16.42
CA SER A 79 -29.49 -28.82 -17.70
C SER A 79 -30.27 -30.13 -17.57
N LEU A 80 -31.29 -30.35 -18.41
CA LEU A 80 -32.13 -31.57 -18.38
C LEU A 80 -31.33 -32.88 -18.26
N PRO A 81 -30.29 -33.16 -19.06
CA PRO A 81 -29.51 -34.39 -18.90
C PRO A 81 -28.74 -34.44 -17.59
N TYR A 82 -28.22 -33.29 -17.11
CA TYR A 82 -27.51 -33.21 -15.83
C TYR A 82 -28.45 -33.41 -14.64
N ALA A 83 -29.71 -32.97 -14.73
CA ALA A 83 -30.71 -33.16 -13.69
C ALA A 83 -30.93 -34.64 -13.36
N TYR A 84 -30.93 -35.53 -14.37
CA TYR A 84 -31.01 -36.98 -14.14
C TYR A 84 -29.80 -37.55 -13.40
N ILE A 85 -28.61 -37.02 -13.68
CA ILE A 85 -27.38 -37.41 -12.96
C ILE A 85 -27.43 -36.90 -11.51
N THR A 86 -27.90 -35.67 -11.31
CA THR A 86 -28.12 -35.14 -9.96
C THR A 86 -29.14 -35.98 -9.20
N LYS A 87 -30.22 -36.44 -9.85
CA LYS A 87 -31.21 -37.32 -9.25
C LYS A 87 -30.58 -38.62 -8.73
N THR A 88 -29.82 -39.33 -9.58
CA THR A 88 -29.19 -40.61 -9.20
C THR A 88 -28.17 -40.41 -8.09
N PHE A 89 -27.44 -39.30 -8.11
CA PHE A 89 -26.54 -38.92 -7.04
C PHE A 89 -27.28 -38.67 -5.72
N VAL A 90 -28.35 -37.88 -5.72
CA VAL A 90 -29.15 -37.58 -4.51
C VAL A 90 -29.80 -38.85 -3.95
N GLU A 91 -30.32 -39.73 -4.80
CA GLU A 91 -30.91 -41.02 -4.38
C GLU A 91 -29.85 -41.99 -3.83
N SER A 92 -28.59 -41.86 -4.27
CA SER A 92 -27.48 -42.64 -3.72
C SER A 92 -26.99 -42.13 -2.35
N LEU A 93 -27.32 -40.88 -2.00
CA LEU A 93 -27.02 -40.32 -0.70
C LEU A 93 -28.10 -40.73 0.29
N SER A 94 -27.71 -41.16 1.48
CA SER A 94 -28.62 -41.53 2.58
C SER A 94 -29.21 -40.29 3.29
N ILE A 95 -29.62 -39.30 2.50
CA ILE A 95 -30.18 -38.02 2.96
C ILE A 95 -31.70 -38.10 2.86
N PRO A 96 -32.46 -37.52 3.83
CA PRO A 96 -33.91 -37.45 3.75
C PRO A 96 -34.35 -36.71 2.48
N LEU A 97 -35.09 -37.42 1.62
CA LEU A 97 -35.66 -36.88 0.39
C LEU A 97 -36.91 -36.04 0.70
N PRO A 98 -37.20 -35.00 -0.12
CA PRO A 98 -38.47 -34.28 -0.04
C PRO A 98 -39.67 -35.20 -0.22
N SER A 99 -40.80 -34.90 0.43
CA SER A 99 -42.03 -35.71 0.33
C SER A 99 -42.56 -35.85 -1.10
N ASN A 100 -42.30 -34.85 -1.95
CA ASN A 100 -42.77 -34.79 -3.34
C ASN A 100 -41.73 -35.33 -4.35
N TRP A 101 -40.64 -35.94 -3.88
CA TRP A 101 -39.56 -36.42 -4.74
C TRP A 101 -40.07 -37.41 -5.80
N SER A 102 -40.94 -38.35 -5.44
CA SER A 102 -41.42 -39.36 -6.39
C SER A 102 -42.27 -38.79 -7.53
N THR A 103 -42.93 -37.66 -7.32
CA THR A 103 -43.86 -37.05 -8.29
C THR A 103 -43.23 -35.90 -9.07
N ASP A 104 -42.42 -35.06 -8.42
CA ASP A 104 -41.93 -33.79 -8.98
C ASP A 104 -40.43 -33.56 -8.72
N TRP A 105 -39.62 -34.63 -8.71
CA TRP A 105 -38.17 -34.54 -8.50
C TRP A 105 -37.47 -33.52 -9.40
N LEU A 106 -37.94 -33.33 -10.63
CA LEU A 106 -37.29 -32.41 -11.57
C LEU A 106 -37.41 -30.97 -11.10
N TYR A 107 -38.60 -30.58 -10.62
CA TYR A 107 -38.82 -29.26 -10.04
C TYR A 107 -38.01 -29.06 -8.75
N GLU A 108 -37.98 -30.09 -7.88
CA GLU A 108 -37.19 -30.05 -6.65
C GLU A 108 -35.69 -29.92 -6.91
N VAL A 109 -35.17 -30.63 -7.91
CA VAL A 109 -33.76 -30.50 -8.32
C VAL A 109 -33.49 -29.13 -8.91
N GLN A 110 -34.34 -28.62 -9.80
CA GLN A 110 -34.11 -27.31 -10.44
C GLN A 110 -34.21 -26.13 -9.47
N ASN A 111 -35.05 -26.22 -8.43
CA ASN A 111 -35.27 -25.11 -7.50
C ASN A 111 -34.28 -25.11 -6.32
N ASN A 112 -33.71 -26.27 -5.97
CA ASN A 112 -32.79 -26.40 -4.83
C ASN A 112 -31.33 -26.61 -5.23
N PHE A 113 -31.03 -26.93 -6.49
CA PHE A 113 -29.67 -27.14 -6.95
C PHE A 113 -28.96 -25.80 -7.21
N VAL A 114 -27.75 -25.66 -6.65
CA VAL A 114 -26.84 -24.56 -6.95
C VAL A 114 -25.45 -25.11 -7.22
N SER A 115 -24.84 -24.69 -8.33
CA SER A 115 -23.45 -24.98 -8.64
C SER A 115 -22.66 -23.68 -8.52
N LEU A 116 -21.65 -23.67 -7.66
CA LEU A 116 -20.74 -22.55 -7.49
C LEU A 116 -19.36 -22.98 -7.98
N GLU A 117 -18.89 -22.36 -9.05
CA GLU A 117 -17.56 -22.56 -9.58
C GLU A 117 -16.75 -21.28 -9.39
N VAL A 118 -15.60 -21.39 -8.72
CA VAL A 118 -14.70 -20.25 -8.48
C VAL A 118 -13.44 -20.50 -9.29
N VAL A 119 -13.26 -19.72 -10.34
CA VAL A 119 -12.16 -19.86 -11.30
C VAL A 119 -11.41 -18.54 -11.40
N CYS A 120 -10.08 -18.60 -11.45
CA CYS A 120 -9.25 -17.44 -11.75
C CYS A 120 -9.35 -17.12 -13.24
N GLU A 121 -9.74 -15.89 -13.59
CA GLU A 121 -9.81 -15.44 -14.99
C GLU A 121 -8.44 -15.53 -15.69
N SER A 122 -7.37 -15.24 -14.96
CA SER A 122 -6.00 -15.27 -15.45
C SER A 122 -5.03 -15.70 -14.34
N THR A 123 -3.85 -16.21 -14.74
CA THR A 123 -2.73 -16.49 -13.83
C THR A 123 -1.91 -15.24 -13.48
N GLN A 124 -2.26 -14.10 -14.08
CA GLN A 124 -1.60 -12.82 -13.82
C GLN A 124 -2.05 -12.25 -12.48
N VAL A 125 -1.09 -11.77 -11.70
CA VAL A 125 -1.32 -11.08 -10.43
C VAL A 125 -0.90 -9.63 -10.61
N GLU A 126 -1.81 -8.71 -10.37
CA GLU A 126 -1.53 -7.28 -10.39
C GLU A 126 -0.99 -6.83 -9.02
N ASN A 127 0.23 -6.30 -9.02
CA ASN A 127 0.88 -5.80 -7.81
C ASN A 127 0.95 -4.27 -7.85
N TYR A 128 0.22 -3.64 -6.94
CA TYR A 128 0.26 -2.18 -6.75
C TYR A 128 1.20 -1.86 -5.58
N THR A 129 2.34 -1.25 -5.88
CA THR A 129 3.31 -0.83 -4.86
C THR A 129 3.43 0.69 -4.88
N GLN A 130 3.33 1.31 -3.71
CA GLN A 130 3.59 2.74 -3.55
C GLN A 130 5.06 2.94 -3.24
N GLN A 131 5.76 3.71 -4.08
CA GLN A 131 7.17 4.03 -3.90
C GLN A 131 7.33 5.53 -3.67
N ALA A 132 8.29 5.91 -2.83
CA ALA A 132 8.60 7.31 -2.59
C ALA A 132 9.13 7.95 -3.89
N SER A 133 8.58 9.10 -4.28
CA SER A 133 8.98 9.81 -5.50
C SER A 133 10.41 10.37 -5.46
N LEU A 134 11.01 10.49 -4.27
CA LEU A 134 12.40 10.87 -4.09
C LEU A 134 13.09 9.89 -3.13
N SER A 135 14.16 9.28 -3.61
CA SER A 135 15.12 8.58 -2.76
C SER A 135 16.03 9.58 -2.05
N PRO A 136 16.56 9.26 -0.85
CA PRO A 136 17.63 10.03 -0.22
C PRO A 136 18.85 10.22 -1.13
N VAL A 137 19.12 9.25 -2.02
CA VAL A 137 20.21 9.33 -3.00
C VAL A 137 19.91 10.41 -4.04
N ASP A 138 18.65 10.55 -4.47
CA ASP A 138 18.23 11.57 -5.45
C ASP A 138 18.36 12.96 -4.85
N VAL A 139 18.00 13.11 -3.58
CA VAL A 139 18.18 14.37 -2.84
C VAL A 139 19.65 14.74 -2.76
N LEU A 140 20.52 13.79 -2.39
CA LEU A 140 21.96 14.02 -2.31
C LEU A 140 22.57 14.32 -3.68
N SER A 141 22.11 13.66 -4.74
CA SER A 141 22.54 13.90 -6.11
C SER A 141 22.19 15.32 -6.57
N ASN A 142 20.95 15.77 -6.32
CA ASN A 142 20.52 17.12 -6.68
C ASN A 142 21.30 18.21 -5.91
N VAL A 143 21.50 18.01 -4.61
CA VAL A 143 22.29 18.95 -3.79
C VAL A 143 23.75 18.93 -4.24
N GLY A 144 24.33 17.75 -4.46
CA GLY A 144 25.71 17.59 -4.93
C GLY A 144 25.95 18.21 -6.31
N GLY A 145 24.99 18.07 -7.22
CA GLY A 145 25.08 18.65 -8.57
C GLY A 145 25.06 20.17 -8.54
N GLN A 146 24.12 20.77 -7.80
CA GLN A 146 24.05 22.23 -7.68
C GLN A 146 25.26 22.79 -6.91
N THR A 147 25.63 22.18 -5.78
CA THR A 147 26.79 22.64 -4.99
C THR A 147 28.10 22.48 -5.76
N GLY A 148 28.26 21.38 -6.49
CA GLY A 148 29.41 21.14 -7.37
C GLY A 148 29.54 22.22 -8.46
N LEU A 149 28.43 22.66 -9.04
CA LEU A 149 28.44 23.75 -10.03
C LEU A 149 28.96 25.07 -9.42
N TRP A 150 28.43 25.46 -8.25
CA TRP A 150 28.85 26.67 -7.56
C TRP A 150 30.32 26.62 -7.12
N ILE A 151 30.80 25.46 -6.67
CA ILE A 151 32.21 25.23 -6.33
C ILE A 151 33.09 25.33 -7.59
N GLY A 152 32.64 24.75 -8.71
CA GLY A 152 33.36 24.81 -9.99
C GLY A 152 33.55 26.24 -10.49
N ILE A 153 32.49 27.05 -10.45
CA ILE A 153 32.56 28.48 -10.81
C ILE A 153 33.51 29.22 -9.86
N SER A 154 33.40 29.00 -8.56
CA SER A 154 34.26 29.62 -7.55
C SER A 154 35.74 29.27 -7.77
N PHE A 155 36.05 28.03 -8.14
CA PHE A 155 37.41 27.58 -8.45
C PHE A 155 37.99 28.25 -9.69
N LEU A 156 37.20 28.37 -10.77
CA LEU A 156 37.62 29.08 -11.99
C LEU A 156 37.93 30.54 -11.69
N SER A 157 37.12 31.22 -10.89
CA SER A 157 37.37 32.61 -10.48
C SER A 157 38.67 32.76 -9.69
N VAL A 158 39.00 31.81 -8.80
CA VAL A 158 40.28 31.82 -8.07
C VAL A 158 41.46 31.65 -9.00
N MET A 159 41.37 30.75 -9.99
CA MET A 159 42.43 30.56 -10.99
C MET A 159 42.64 31.81 -11.86
N GLU A 160 41.56 32.47 -12.27
CA GLU A 160 41.63 33.73 -13.01
C GLU A 160 42.30 34.84 -12.19
N PHE A 161 42.00 34.92 -10.89
CA PHE A 161 42.63 35.88 -9.98
C PHE A 161 44.15 35.64 -9.85
N ILE A 162 44.58 34.37 -9.78
CA ILE A 162 46.00 34.00 -9.74
C ILE A 162 46.70 34.38 -11.05
N GLU A 163 46.07 34.14 -12.21
CA GLU A 163 46.62 34.53 -13.51
C GLU A 163 46.79 36.05 -13.61
N MET A 164 45.79 36.82 -13.15
CA MET A 164 45.84 38.27 -13.12
C MET A 164 47.01 38.78 -12.27
N LEU A 165 47.19 38.22 -11.06
CA LEU A 165 48.33 38.54 -10.18
C LEU A 165 49.67 38.28 -10.86
N TYR A 166 49.82 37.13 -11.52
CA TYR A 166 51.05 36.79 -12.24
C TYR A 166 51.34 37.78 -13.38
N ARG A 167 50.32 38.18 -14.15
CA ARG A 167 50.46 39.17 -15.23
C ARG A 167 50.88 40.54 -14.70
N ILE A 168 50.29 41.00 -13.59
CA ILE A 168 50.65 42.29 -12.96
C ILE A 168 52.09 42.27 -12.46
N LEU A 169 52.48 41.24 -11.71
CA LEU A 169 53.85 41.12 -11.19
C LEU A 169 54.89 41.10 -12.33
N ARG A 170 54.61 40.36 -13.41
CA ARG A 170 55.49 40.34 -14.60
C ARG A 170 55.59 41.71 -15.26
N TYR A 171 54.48 42.44 -15.37
CA TYR A 171 54.44 43.77 -15.97
C TYR A 171 55.26 44.79 -15.15
N GLU A 172 55.06 44.83 -13.83
CA GLU A 172 55.83 45.69 -12.92
C GLU A 172 57.32 45.36 -12.97
N PHE A 173 57.69 44.07 -12.95
CA PHE A 173 59.08 43.65 -13.07
C PHE A 173 59.71 44.07 -14.42
N HIS A 174 58.92 44.02 -15.49
CA HIS A 174 59.36 44.45 -16.81
C HIS A 174 59.55 45.98 -16.89
N ILE A 175 58.66 46.77 -16.29
CA ILE A 175 58.80 48.24 -16.17
C ILE A 175 60.03 48.60 -15.35
N ILE A 176 60.20 47.98 -14.17
CA ILE A 176 61.34 48.24 -13.29
C ILE A 176 62.65 47.89 -13.99
N ARG A 177 62.72 46.74 -14.68
CA ARG A 177 63.88 46.39 -15.51
C ARG A 177 64.15 47.45 -16.58
N ARG A 178 63.13 47.91 -17.28
CA ARG A 178 63.28 48.94 -18.34
C ARG A 178 63.78 50.27 -17.77
N ALA A 179 63.28 50.68 -16.60
CA ALA A 179 63.73 51.88 -15.91
C ALA A 179 65.20 51.80 -15.45
N ILE A 180 65.64 50.63 -14.97
CA ILE A 180 67.05 50.40 -14.56
C ILE A 180 67.97 50.40 -15.79
N THR A 181 67.59 49.73 -16.88
CA THR A 181 68.40 49.71 -18.12
C THR A 181 68.56 51.10 -18.73
N ASN A 182 67.51 51.92 -18.74
CA ASN A 182 67.59 53.30 -19.21
C ASN A 182 68.47 54.18 -18.30
N LYS A 183 68.43 53.96 -16.98
CA LYS A 183 69.34 54.64 -16.03
C LYS A 183 70.80 54.27 -16.25
N LEU A 184 71.09 53.00 -16.54
CA LEU A 184 72.45 52.54 -16.86
C LEU A 184 72.97 53.11 -18.19
N TYR A 185 72.12 53.24 -19.20
CA TYR A 185 72.49 53.83 -20.49
C TYR A 185 72.86 55.32 -20.36
N MET A 186 72.09 56.09 -19.58
CA MET A 186 72.37 57.52 -19.32
C MET A 186 73.62 57.76 -18.45
N ASN A 187 74.00 56.81 -17.59
CA ASN A 187 75.18 56.95 -16.75
C ASN A 187 76.49 56.63 -17.50
N ASN A 188 76.41 55.91 -18.62
CA ASN A 188 77.57 55.59 -19.48
C ASN A 188 77.83 56.66 -20.57
N THR A 189 76.90 57.56 -20.85
CA THR A 189 77.07 58.67 -21.81
C THR A 189 77.61 59.96 -21.19
N ILE A 190 77.79 60.01 -19.87
CA ILE A 190 78.29 61.17 -19.11
C ILE A 190 79.76 60.99 -18.66
N LYS A 191 80.40 59.86 -19.00
CA LYS A 191 81.86 59.67 -18.92
C LYS A 191 82.49 59.79 -20.30
#